data_AF-A0A139TMR5-F1
#
_entry.id   AF-A0A139TMR5-F1
#
_cell.length_a   1.000
_cell.length_b   1.000
_cell.length_c   1.000
_cell.angle_alpha   90.00
_cell.angle_beta   90.00
_cell.angle_gamma   90.00
#
_symmetry.space_group_name_H-M   'P 1'
#
loop_
_entity.id
_entity.type
_entity.pdbx_description
1 polymer ?
#
loop_
_entity_poly.entity_id
_entity_poly.type
_entity_poly.pdbx_seq_one_letter_code
_entity_poly.pdbx_strand_id
1 'polypeptide(L)'
;PMSTSLKKIYVNGFPSLYGGAGTELHHQILVWKHMDIDVHIIPTNDGFQNEALYLDMVRLGVHIHAPNDWSVLEEGDAIIGFCNG
;
A
#
# COMPACT_ATOMS: atom_id res chain seq x y z
N PRO A 1 22.84 -13.66 13.44
CA PRO A 1 22.17 -12.78 12.46
C PRO A 1 20.91 -12.15 13.07
N MET A 2 20.89 -10.82 13.26
CA MET A 2 19.65 -10.14 13.63
C MET A 2 18.63 -10.38 12.51
N SER A 3 17.52 -11.02 12.84
CA SER A 3 16.33 -10.98 12.00
C SER A 3 15.85 -9.52 11.99
N THR A 4 16.05 -8.82 10.88
CA THR A 4 15.44 -7.51 10.67
C THR A 4 13.97 -7.76 10.35
N SER A 5 13.13 -7.68 11.39
CA SER A 5 11.68 -7.66 11.21
C SER A 5 11.32 -6.52 10.27
N LEU A 6 10.54 -6.82 9.24
CA LEU A 6 10.04 -5.82 8.31
C LEU A 6 9.18 -4.80 9.07
N LYS A 7 9.58 -3.52 9.03
CA LYS A 7 8.87 -2.43 9.72
C LYS A 7 8.08 -1.51 8.80
N LYS A 8 8.42 -1.50 7.51
CA LYS A 8 7.83 -0.63 6.49
C LYS A 8 7.68 -1.42 5.19
N ILE A 9 6.58 -1.20 4.46
CA ILE A 9 6.36 -1.77 3.14
C ILE A 9 5.74 -0.75 2.20
N TYR A 10 6.19 -0.76 0.95
CA TYR A 10 5.61 0.01 -0.13
C TYR A 10 4.77 -0.89 -1.03
N VAL A 11 3.68 -0.36 -1.53
CA VAL A 11 2.76 -1.03 -2.45
C VAL A 11 2.67 -0.21 -3.72
N ASN A 12 2.91 -0.84 -4.86
CA ASN A 12 2.52 -0.30 -6.15
C ASN A 12 1.12 -0.81 -6.52
N GLY A 13 0.12 0.09 -6.54
CA GLY A 13 -1.29 -0.24 -6.76
C GLY A 13 -2.24 0.52 -5.84
N PHE A 14 -3.55 0.24 -5.87
CA PHE A 14 -4.51 0.82 -4.92
C PHE A 14 -5.63 -0.19 -4.56
N PRO A 15 -6.06 -0.27 -3.28
CA PRO A 15 -7.11 -1.21 -2.90
C PRO A 15 -8.48 -0.81 -3.45
N SER A 16 -9.31 -1.79 -3.77
CA SER A 16 -10.67 -1.58 -4.28
C SER A 16 -11.68 -2.47 -3.57
N LEU A 17 -12.96 -2.05 -3.59
CA LEU A 17 -14.02 -2.69 -2.80
C LEU A 17 -14.47 -4.05 -3.37
N TYR A 18 -14.36 -4.25 -4.69
CA TYR A 18 -14.98 -5.39 -5.38
C TYR A 18 -14.01 -6.20 -6.23
N GLY A 19 -13.64 -7.37 -5.71
CA GLY A 19 -12.98 -8.45 -6.43
C GLY A 19 -11.52 -8.19 -6.84
N GLY A 20 -10.85 -9.28 -7.22
CA GLY A 20 -9.50 -9.26 -7.78
C GLY A 20 -8.43 -8.71 -6.85
N ALA A 21 -7.33 -8.27 -7.45
CA ALA A 21 -6.13 -7.82 -6.73
C ALA A 21 -6.37 -6.56 -5.87
N GLY A 22 -7.38 -5.75 -6.16
CA GLY A 22 -7.76 -4.60 -5.33
C GLY A 22 -8.32 -5.01 -3.97
N THR A 23 -9.20 -6.01 -3.96
CA THR A 23 -9.74 -6.58 -2.71
C THR A 23 -8.70 -7.39 -1.95
N GLU A 24 -7.83 -8.14 -2.65
CA GLU A 24 -6.71 -8.84 -2.02
C GLU A 24 -5.76 -7.87 -1.33
N LEU A 25 -5.41 -6.77 -2.00
CA LEU A 25 -4.56 -5.73 -1.42
C LEU A 25 -5.19 -5.12 -0.16
N HIS A 26 -6.49 -4.83 -0.18
CA HIS A 26 -7.17 -4.29 1.01
C HIS A 26 -7.00 -5.21 2.23
N HIS A 27 -7.30 -6.50 2.07
CA HIS A 27 -7.13 -7.45 3.17
C HIS A 27 -5.66 -7.59 3.61
N GLN A 28 -4.74 -7.56 2.65
CA GLN A 28 -3.31 -7.63 2.96
C GLN A 28 -2.83 -6.41 3.76
N ILE A 29 -3.32 -5.21 3.46
CA ILE A 29 -3.06 -4.00 4.24
C ILE A 29 -3.55 -4.17 5.68
N LEU A 30 -4.76 -4.70 5.88
CA LEU A 30 -5.29 -4.94 7.24
C LEU A 30 -4.41 -5.90 8.04
N VAL A 31 -3.89 -6.96 7.41
CA VAL A 31 -2.93 -7.89 8.03
C VAL A 31 -1.64 -7.16 8.40
N TRP A 32 -1.07 -6.36 7.50
CA TRP A 32 0.16 -5.59 7.79
C TRP A 32 -0.05 -4.57 8.92
N LYS A 33 -1.18 -3.86 8.94
CA LYS A 33 -1.50 -2.95 10.05
C LYS A 33 -1.66 -3.69 11.38
N HIS A 34 -2.24 -4.90 11.37
CA HIS A 34 -2.33 -5.74 12.57
C HIS A 34 -0.94 -6.19 13.08
N MET A 35 0.03 -6.31 12.19
CA MET A 35 1.42 -6.65 12.50
C MET A 35 2.28 -5.42 12.86
N ASP A 36 1.70 -4.24 13.00
CA ASP A 36 2.41 -2.98 13.26
C ASP A 36 3.47 -2.64 12.18
N ILE A 37 3.13 -2.94 10.92
CA ILE A 37 3.93 -2.55 9.74
C ILE A 37 3.43 -1.19 9.24
N ASP A 38 4.37 -0.31 8.95
CA ASP A 38 4.11 0.96 8.28
C ASP A 38 3.85 0.74 6.79
N VAL A 39 2.71 1.20 6.28
CA VAL A 39 2.25 0.86 4.93
C VAL A 39 2.20 2.14 4.10
N HIS A 40 2.92 2.10 2.99
CA HIS A 40 2.95 3.15 1.99
C HIS A 40 2.35 2.65 0.68
N ILE A 41 1.46 3.42 0.08
CA ILE A 41 0.89 3.16 -1.23
C ILE A 41 1.45 4.19 -2.21
N ILE A 42 1.98 3.70 -3.32
CA ILE A 42 2.33 4.47 -4.51
C ILE A 42 1.32 4.02 -5.58
N PRO A 43 0.27 4.82 -5.86
CA PRO A 43 -0.71 4.45 -6.87
C PRO A 43 -0.07 4.33 -8.26
N THR A 44 -0.55 3.42 -9.10
CA THR A 44 -0.07 3.29 -10.49
C THR A 44 -0.60 4.43 -11.38
N ASN A 45 -1.81 4.90 -11.12
CA ASN A 45 -2.53 5.85 -11.95
C ASN A 45 -3.18 6.95 -11.11
N ASP A 46 -3.54 8.06 -11.75
CA ASP A 46 -4.40 9.09 -11.16
C ASP A 46 -5.81 8.56 -10.85
N GLY A 47 -6.57 9.32 -10.05
CA GLY A 47 -7.98 9.01 -9.77
C GLY A 47 -8.21 8.06 -8.58
N PHE A 48 -7.14 7.55 -7.97
CA PHE A 48 -7.18 6.72 -6.75
C PHE A 48 -7.90 7.41 -5.58
N GLN A 49 -7.94 8.75 -5.55
CA GLN A 49 -8.71 9.50 -4.55
C GLN A 49 -10.23 9.29 -4.65
N ASN A 50 -10.72 8.78 -5.80
CA ASN A 50 -12.13 8.46 -6.02
C ASN A 50 -12.46 7.01 -5.63
N GLU A 51 -11.46 6.18 -5.31
CA GLU A 51 -11.69 4.80 -4.87
C GLU A 51 -12.46 4.78 -3.56
N ALA A 52 -13.41 3.84 -3.45
CA ALA A 52 -14.30 3.76 -2.30
C ALA A 52 -13.56 3.59 -0.96
N LEU A 53 -12.38 2.98 -1.00
CA LEU A 53 -11.55 2.70 0.17
C LEU A 53 -10.53 3.80 0.50
N TYR A 54 -10.46 4.89 -0.28
CA TYR A 54 -9.44 5.94 -0.08
C TYR A 54 -9.46 6.50 1.36
N LEU A 55 -10.63 6.93 1.84
CA LEU A 55 -10.77 7.48 3.18
C LEU A 55 -10.50 6.45 4.28
N ASP A 56 -10.78 5.17 4.02
CA ASP A 56 -10.50 4.11 4.98
C ASP A 56 -8.99 3.86 5.08
N MET A 57 -8.25 3.93 3.97
CA MET A 57 -6.79 3.85 4.00
C MET A 57 -6.17 5.01 4.79
N VAL A 58 -6.69 6.23 4.60
CA VAL A 58 -6.26 7.41 5.38
C VAL A 58 -6.54 7.20 6.88
N ARG A 59 -7.74 6.70 7.24
CA ARG A 59 -8.11 6.43 8.64
C ARG A 59 -7.28 5.34 9.29
N LEU A 60 -6.82 4.36 8.52
CA LEU A 60 -5.91 3.31 8.97
C LEU A 60 -4.45 3.80 9.12
N GLY A 61 -4.17 5.07 8.81
CA GLY A 61 -2.82 5.62 8.86
C GLY A 61 -1.91 5.02 7.79
N VAL A 62 -2.46 4.73 6.60
CA VAL A 62 -1.67 4.37 5.43
C VAL A 62 -1.16 5.66 4.77
N HIS A 63 0.12 5.69 4.42
CA HIS A 63 0.72 6.79 3.67
C HIS A 63 0.41 6.63 2.19
N ILE A 64 -0.30 7.59 1.59
CA ILE A 64 -0.64 7.54 0.16
C ILE A 64 0.17 8.62 -0.56
N HIS A 65 1.05 8.20 -1.46
CA HIS A 65 1.94 9.08 -2.23
C HIS A 65 1.31 9.48 -3.56
N ALA A 66 1.99 10.34 -4.32
CA ALA A 66 1.57 10.67 -5.68
C ALA A 66 1.74 9.45 -6.61
N PRO A 67 0.94 9.34 -7.68
CA PRO A 67 1.06 8.23 -8.61
C PRO A 67 2.46 8.14 -9.21
N ASN A 68 3.01 6.93 -9.23
CA ASN A 68 4.37 6.64 -9.71
C ASN A 68 5.49 7.50 -9.06
N ASP A 69 5.28 8.01 -7.85
CA ASP A 69 6.33 8.72 -7.11
C ASP A 69 7.37 7.74 -6.56
N TRP A 70 8.30 7.32 -7.40
CA TRP A 70 9.39 6.41 -7.02
C TRP A 70 10.47 7.08 -6.17
N SER A 71 10.42 8.41 -5.99
CA SER A 71 11.42 9.15 -5.23
C SER A 71 11.32 8.93 -3.72
N VAL A 72 10.21 8.36 -3.24
CA VAL A 72 9.95 8.04 -1.82
C VAL A 72 10.61 6.76 -1.33
N LEU A 73 11.27 6.02 -2.23
CA LEU A 73 11.93 4.75 -1.94
C LEU A 73 13.42 4.98 -1.65
N GLU A 74 13.94 4.24 -0.68
CA GLU A 74 15.37 4.18 -0.34
C GLU A 74 15.96 2.80 -0.67
N GLU A 75 17.28 2.71 -0.73
CA GLU A 75 17.97 1.42 -0.90
C GLU A 75 17.61 0.45 0.24
N GLY A 76 17.12 -0.74 -0.12
CA GLY A 76 16.71 -1.77 0.82
C GLY A 76 15.24 -1.74 1.24
N ASP A 77 14.46 -0.75 0.78
CA ASP A 77 13.01 -0.75 0.99
C ASP A 77 12.32 -1.94 0.31
N ALA A 78 11.39 -2.56 1.03
CA ALA A 78 10.55 -3.62 0.48
C ALA A 78 9.37 -3.01 -0.28
N ILE A 79 9.19 -3.43 -1.53
CA ILE A 79 8.05 -3.06 -2.35
C ILE A 79 7.36 -4.30 -2.94
N ILE A 80 6.04 -4.27 -3.01
CA ILE A 80 5.22 -5.29 -3.67
C ILE A 80 4.25 -4.63 -4.66
N GLY A 81 4.13 -5.21 -5.85
CA GLY A 81 3.17 -4.78 -6.86
C GLY A 81 1.91 -5.65 -6.84
N PHE A 82 0.76 -5.02 -6.98
CA PHE A 82 -0.52 -5.71 -7.21
C PHE A 82 -1.04 -5.39 -8.62
N CYS A 83 -1.69 -6.37 -9.24
CA CYS A 83 -2.30 -6.21 -10.57
C CYS A 83 -3.67 -5.50 -10.45
N ASN A 84 -3.69 -4.30 -9.86
CA ASN A 84 -4.90 -3.53 -9.54
C ASN A 84 -4.77 -2.05 -9.92
N GLY A 85 -4.02 -1.77 -10.99
CA GLY A 85 -3.87 -0.44 -11.59
C GLY A 85 -4.84 -0.17 -12.71
#